data_AF-A0A354GUM0-F1
#
_entry.id   AF-A0A354GUM0-F1
#
_cell.length_a   1.000
_cell.length_b   1.000
_cell.length_c   1.000
_cell.angle_alpha   90.00
_cell.angle_beta   90.00
_cell.angle_gamma   90.00
#
_symmetry.space_group_name_H-M   'P 1'
#
loop_
_entity.id
_entity.type
_entity.pdbx_description
1 polymer ?
#
loop_
_entity_poly.entity_id
_entity_poly.type
_entity_poly.pdbx_seq_one_letter_code
_entity_poly.pdbx_strand_id
1 'polypeptide(L)'
;MVNIGDPVTLYELSAGGPDWAARKSQYEQALTDFEAGRFREAARALGGLLGAHPQDGPAMLLLSRAAQCLVEEPDPFDPVWRLPGK
;
A
#
# COMPACT_ATOMS: atom_id res chain seq x y z
N MET A 1 21.70 -11.16 -8.79
CA MET A 1 22.12 -9.87 -9.40
C MET A 1 20.96 -8.89 -9.16
N VAL A 2 21.06 -8.04 -8.15
CA VAL A 2 20.04 -7.03 -7.84
C VAL A 2 20.39 -5.78 -8.62
N ASN A 3 19.61 -5.44 -9.64
CA ASN A 3 19.85 -4.32 -10.52
C ASN A 3 19.19 -3.05 -9.97
N ILE A 4 19.70 -2.52 -8.87
CA ILE A 4 19.44 -1.13 -8.46
C ILE A 4 20.81 -0.50 -8.23
N GLY A 5 21.34 0.09 -9.31
CA GLY A 5 22.71 0.63 -9.35
C GLY A 5 22.90 1.87 -8.48
N ASP A 6 21.83 2.58 -8.13
CA ASP A 6 21.82 3.74 -7.25
C ASP A 6 20.42 3.89 -6.60
N PRO A 7 20.31 4.42 -5.37
CA PRO A 7 19.02 4.74 -4.76
C PRO A 7 18.29 5.78 -5.61
N VAL A 8 17.09 5.43 -6.08
CA VAL A 8 16.22 6.38 -6.78
C VAL A 8 15.54 7.26 -5.74
N THR A 9 15.81 8.57 -5.78
CA THR A 9 15.06 9.55 -4.99
C THR A 9 13.65 9.68 -5.56
N LEU A 10 12.68 9.08 -4.88
CA LEU A 10 11.26 9.21 -5.22
C LEU A 10 10.71 10.52 -4.64
N TYR A 11 10.24 11.41 -5.50
CA TYR A 11 9.51 12.61 -5.08
C TYR A 11 8.01 12.33 -5.16
N GLU A 12 7.29 12.55 -4.06
CA GLU A 12 5.84 12.42 -4.01
C GLU A 12 5.18 13.77 -4.36
N LEU A 13 4.27 13.77 -5.33
CA LEU A 13 3.50 14.95 -5.68
C LEU A 13 2.24 15.00 -4.80
N SER A 14 2.16 15.99 -3.91
CA SER A 14 0.92 16.25 -3.17
C SER A 14 -0.04 17.09 -4.02
N ALA A 15 -1.32 16.70 -4.07
CA ALA A 15 -2.37 17.59 -4.55
C ALA A 15 -2.73 18.70 -3.52
N GLY A 16 -2.11 18.67 -2.33
CA GLY A 16 -2.45 19.55 -1.21
C GLY A 16 -3.81 19.23 -0.58
N GLY A 17 -4.20 20.05 0.39
CA GLY A 17 -5.46 19.93 1.13
C GLY A 17 -5.26 19.79 2.64
N PRO A 18 -6.23 20.22 3.47
CA PRO A 18 -6.09 20.28 4.93
C PRO A 18 -5.78 18.92 5.58
N ASP A 19 -6.25 17.82 4.99
CA ASP A 19 -6.10 16.48 5.55
C ASP A 19 -4.98 15.65 4.89
N TRP A 20 -4.28 16.20 3.89
CA TRP A 20 -3.37 15.41 3.05
C TRP A 20 -2.29 14.70 3.87
N ALA A 21 -1.66 15.40 4.82
CA ALA A 21 -0.59 14.83 5.65
C ALA A 21 -1.08 13.66 6.51
N ALA A 22 -2.30 13.77 7.06
CA ALA A 22 -2.90 12.72 7.86
C ALA A 22 -3.24 11.48 7.01
N ARG A 23 -3.81 11.70 5.81
CA ARG A 23 -4.13 10.61 4.87
C ARG A 23 -2.88 9.88 4.41
N LYS A 24 -1.84 10.63 4.04
CA LYS A 24 -0.54 10.09 3.67
C LYS A 24 0.01 9.20 4.79
N SER A 25 0.07 9.72 6.02
CA SER A 25 0.61 8.97 7.16
C SER A 25 -0.17 7.68 7.44
N GLN A 26 -1.50 7.71 7.32
CA GLN A 26 -2.33 6.50 7.47
C GLN A 26 -2.07 5.47 6.37
N TYR A 27 -1.93 5.92 5.12
CA TYR A 27 -1.60 5.06 3.99
C TYR A 27 -0.21 4.42 4.14
N GLU A 28 0.81 5.22 4.47
CA GLU A 28 2.19 4.74 4.66
C GLU A 28 2.30 3.74 5.81
N GLN A 29 1.55 3.95 6.90
CA GLN A 29 1.47 2.97 7.99
C GLN A 29 0.87 1.65 7.52
N ALA A 30 -0.23 1.69 6.76
CA ALA A 30 -0.85 0.49 6.22
C ALA A 30 0.06 -0.24 5.22
N LEU A 31 0.81 0.50 4.42
CA LEU A 31 1.82 -0.06 3.52
C LEU A 31 2.94 -0.75 4.31
N THR A 32 3.44 -0.13 5.37
CA THR A 32 4.44 -0.72 6.26
C THR A 32 3.95 -2.02 6.90
N ASP A 33 2.67 -2.06 7.30
CA ASP A 33 2.05 -3.28 7.82
C ASP A 33 1.94 -4.38 6.74
N PHE A 34 1.53 -4.01 5.54
CA PHE A 34 1.44 -4.94 4.39
C PHE A 34 2.81 -5.54 4.03
N GLU A 35 3.85 -4.71 3.92
CA GLU A 35 5.21 -5.16 3.59
C GLU A 35 5.80 -6.06 4.69
N ALA A 36 5.38 -5.89 5.94
CA ALA A 36 5.74 -6.74 7.05
C ALA A 36 4.88 -8.02 7.19
N GLY A 37 3.97 -8.29 6.25
CA GLY A 37 3.06 -9.44 6.29
C GLY A 37 1.91 -9.31 7.30
N ARG A 38 1.74 -8.14 7.93
CA ARG A 38 0.66 -7.83 8.88
C ARG A 38 -0.63 -7.47 8.12
N PHE A 39 -1.13 -8.42 7.33
CA PHE A 39 -2.21 -8.17 6.36
C PHE A 39 -3.53 -7.76 7.02
N ARG A 40 -3.82 -8.26 8.24
CA ARG A 40 -5.04 -7.93 8.98
C ARG A 40 -5.01 -6.48 9.45
N GLU A 41 -3.87 -6.03 9.96
CA GLU A 41 -3.61 -4.67 10.40
C GLU A 41 -3.69 -3.70 9.21
N ALA A 42 -3.03 -4.04 8.11
CA ALA A 42 -3.08 -3.28 6.86
C ALA A 42 -4.52 -3.14 6.35
N ALA A 43 -5.28 -4.25 6.26
CA ALA A 43 -6.66 -4.23 5.79
C ALA A 43 -7.57 -3.37 6.69
N ARG A 44 -7.38 -3.43 8.01
CA ARG A 44 -8.14 -2.61 8.96
C ARG A 44 -7.87 -1.11 8.76
N ALA A 45 -6.59 -0.73 8.64
CA ALA A 45 -6.20 0.67 8.44
C ALA A 45 -6.77 1.22 7.12
N LEU A 46 -6.64 0.46 6.03
CA LEU A 46 -7.12 0.85 4.70
C LEU A 46 -8.65 0.92 4.62
N GLY A 47 -9.36 0.00 5.27
CA GLY A 47 -10.82 0.06 5.38
C GLY A 47 -11.29 1.34 6.08
N GLY A 48 -10.59 1.75 7.14
CA GLY A 48 -10.85 3.04 7.81
C GLY A 48 -10.61 4.24 6.89
N LEU A 49 -9.48 4.23 6.16
CA LEU A 49 -9.14 5.29 5.21
C LEU A 49 -10.19 5.42 4.09
N LEU A 50 -10.65 4.31 3.52
CA LEU A 50 -11.68 4.30 2.48
C LEU A 50 -13.07 4.66 3.00
N GLY A 51 -13.37 4.38 4.28
CA GLY A 51 -14.59 4.87 4.91
C GLY A 51 -14.68 6.40 4.92
N ALA A 52 -13.53 7.08 5.13
CA ALA A 52 -13.44 8.54 5.06
C ALA A 52 -13.27 9.06 3.61
N HIS A 53 -12.58 8.31 2.76
CA HIS A 53 -12.22 8.70 1.39
C HIS A 53 -12.51 7.58 0.39
N PRO A 54 -13.78 7.37 0.00
CA PRO A 54 -14.17 6.23 -0.84
C PRO A 54 -13.55 6.20 -2.25
N GLN A 55 -13.01 7.34 -2.71
CA GLN A 55 -12.41 7.49 -4.05
C GLN A 55 -10.89 7.33 -4.05
N ASP A 56 -10.28 6.96 -2.92
CA ASP A 56 -8.83 6.72 -2.82
C ASP A 56 -8.47 5.39 -3.53
N GLY A 57 -8.20 5.49 -4.83
CA GLY A 57 -7.84 4.36 -5.69
C GLY A 57 -6.62 3.58 -5.17
N PRO A 58 -5.50 4.25 -4.80
CA PRO A 58 -4.36 3.58 -4.17
C PRO A 58 -4.73 2.78 -2.91
N ALA A 59 -5.51 3.36 -1.99
CA ALA A 59 -5.94 2.66 -0.77
C ALA A 59 -6.84 1.45 -1.08
N MET A 60 -7.75 1.58 -2.05
CA MET A 60 -8.62 0.48 -2.51
C MET A 60 -7.81 -0.69 -3.05
N LEU A 61 -6.76 -0.39 -3.80
CA LEU A 61 -5.92 -1.37 -4.44
C LEU A 61 -5.04 -2.13 -3.43
N LEU A 62 -4.44 -1.41 -2.48
CA LEU A 62 -3.66 -2.04 -1.41
C LEU A 62 -4.56 -2.87 -0.49
N LEU A 63 -5.80 -2.42 -0.22
CA LEU A 63 -6.77 -3.20 0.57
C LEU A 63 -7.12 -4.52 -0.12
N SER A 64 -7.38 -4.49 -1.42
CA SER A 64 -7.67 -5.70 -2.20
C SER A 64 -6.54 -6.72 -2.08
N ARG A 65 -5.29 -6.28 -2.09
CA ARG A 65 -4.12 -7.15 -1.92
C ARG A 65 -4.00 -7.70 -0.51
N ALA A 66 -4.13 -6.85 0.51
CA ALA A 66 -4.11 -7.30 1.89
C ALA A 66 -5.20 -8.36 2.15
N ALA A 67 -6.39 -8.17 1.59
CA ALA A 67 -7.47 -9.14 1.64
C ALA A 67 -7.13 -10.45 0.91
N GLN A 68 -6.51 -10.37 -0.27
CA GLN A 68 -6.06 -11.55 -1.01
C GLN A 68 -5.04 -12.36 -0.20
N CYS A 69 -4.04 -11.71 0.40
CA CYS A 69 -3.02 -12.39 1.22
C CYS A 69 -3.58 -13.01 2.52
N LEU A 70 -4.72 -12.54 3.02
CA LEU A 70 -5.44 -13.18 4.13
C LEU A 70 -6.17 -14.47 3.72
N VAL A 71 -6.50 -14.62 2.44
CA VAL A 71 -7.22 -15.78 1.89
C VAL A 71 -6.25 -16.80 1.29
N GLU A 72 -5.27 -16.32 0.54
CA GLU A 72 -4.27 -17.09 -0.19
C GLU A 72 -2.92 -16.96 0.52
N GLU A 73 -2.81 -17.41 1.79
CA GLU A 73 -1.59 -17.33 2.61
C GLU A 73 -0.33 -17.59 1.74
N PRO A 74 0.41 -16.53 1.36
CA PRO A 74 1.41 -16.67 0.32
C PRO A 74 2.71 -17.24 0.90
N ASP A 75 3.19 -18.36 0.35
CA ASP A 75 4.48 -18.97 0.72
C ASP A 75 5.43 -19.06 -0.50
N PRO A 76 6.53 -18.26 -0.56
CA PRO A 76 6.85 -17.07 0.25
C PRO A 76 6.18 -15.78 -0.27
N PHE A 77 5.83 -14.86 0.63
CA PHE A 77 5.30 -13.53 0.28
C PHE A 77 6.34 -12.66 -0.43
N ASP A 78 6.02 -12.21 -1.66
CA ASP A 78 6.77 -11.20 -2.41
C ASP A 78 5.93 -9.91 -2.48
N PRO A 79 6.31 -8.84 -1.75
CA PRO A 79 5.55 -7.58 -1.76
C PRO A 79 5.64 -6.85 -3.11
N VAL A 80 6.57 -7.24 -4.00
CA VAL A 80 6.78 -6.58 -5.29
C VAL A 80 5.58 -6.81 -6.20
N TRP A 81 5.02 -5.72 -6.71
CA TRP A 81 4.04 -5.83 -7.78
C TRP A 81 4.71 -6.08 -9.13
N ARG A 82 4.53 -7.30 -9.64
CA ARG A 82 4.76 -7.60 -11.06
C ARG A 82 3.56 -7.16 -11.88
N LEU A 83 3.65 -5.99 -12.50
CA LEU A 83 2.67 -5.57 -13.48
C LEU A 83 2.77 -6.50 -14.70
N PRO A 84 1.64 -6.96 -15.28
CA PRO A 84 1.69 -7.71 -16.53
C PRO A 84 2.39 -6.83 -17.58
N GLY A 85 3.41 -7.39 -18.22
CA GLY A 85 4.11 -6.71 -19.32
C GLY A 85 3.13 -6.36 -20.45
N LYS A 86 3.43 -5.29 -21.17
CA LYS A 86 2.67 -4.89 -22.35
C LYS A 86 2.84 -5.89 -23.49
#